data_AF-A0AAW8KXY9-F1
#
_entry.id   AF-A0AAW8KXY9-F1
#
_cell.length_a   1.000
_cell.length_b   1.000
_cell.length_c   1.000
_cell.angle_alpha   90.00
_cell.angle_beta   90.00
_cell.angle_gamma   90.00
#
_symmetry.space_group_name_H-M   'P 1'
#
loop_
_entity.id
_entity.type
_entity.pdbx_description
1 polymer ?
#
loop_
_entity_poly.entity_id
_entity_poly.type
_entity_poly.pdbx_seq_one_letter_code
_entity_poly.pdbx_strand_id
1 'polypeptide(L)'
;IGLTQPSVSNGLNKIRQHFNDPLFIRVGNEMIPTELAKEIFPLISEVIDKVESINNFSVNFDPLTSDQLFTIAMTDVSHLVLLPQLTNYLK
;
A
#
# COMPACT_ATOMS: atom_id res chain seq x y z
N ILE A 1 -8.36 8.74 3.61
CA ILE A 1 -9.38 7.70 3.34
C ILE A 1 -10.76 8.36 3.50
N GLY A 2 -11.46 8.65 2.39
CA GLY A 2 -12.72 9.41 2.37
C GLY A 2 -13.95 8.62 2.83
N LEU A 3 -13.83 7.83 3.89
CA LEU A 3 -14.91 7.03 4.45
C LEU A 3 -15.48 7.71 5.69
N THR A 4 -16.80 7.78 5.79
CA THR A 4 -17.46 8.18 7.03
C THR A 4 -17.32 7.04 8.06
N GLN A 5 -17.17 7.38 9.33
CA GLN A 5 -17.08 6.43 10.45
C GLN A 5 -18.13 5.30 10.44
N PRO A 6 -19.40 5.54 10.01
CA PRO A 6 -20.39 4.47 9.85
C PRO A 6 -20.01 3.42 8.80
N SER A 7 -19.39 3.83 7.69
CA SER A 7 -19.01 2.92 6.60
C SER A 7 -17.88 1.97 7.00
N VAL A 8 -16.90 2.48 7.76
CA VAL A 8 -15.80 1.67 8.30
C VAL A 8 -16.32 0.66 9.33
N SER A 9 -17.21 1.09 10.23
CA SER A 9 -17.82 0.19 11.22
C SER A 9 -18.65 -0.93 10.58
N ASN A 10 -19.43 -0.61 9.55
CA ASN A 10 -20.23 -1.59 8.83
C ASN A 10 -19.36 -2.59 8.05
N GLY A 11 -18.26 -2.12 7.44
CA GLY A 11 -17.27 -2.99 6.81
C GLY A 11 -16.65 -3.96 7.82
N LEU A 12 -16.17 -3.44 8.96
CA LEU A 12 -15.57 -4.27 10.00
C LEU A 12 -16.54 -5.33 10.55
N ASN A 13 -17.82 -4.97 10.73
CA ASN A 13 -18.84 -5.91 11.19
C ASN A 13 -19.06 -7.08 10.21
N LYS A 14 -19.01 -6.83 8.90
CA LYS A 14 -19.09 -7.91 7.89
C LYS A 14 -17.89 -8.85 7.96
N ILE A 15 -16.69 -8.30 8.14
CA ILE A 15 -15.47 -9.09 8.26
C ILE A 15 -15.51 -9.95 9.53
N ARG A 16 -15.96 -9.37 10.65
CA ARG A 16 -16.18 -10.12 11.90
C ARG A 16 -17.13 -11.28 11.73
N GLN A 17 -18.25 -11.06 11.03
CA GLN A 17 -19.22 -12.11 10.75
C GLN A 17 -18.65 -13.20 9.82
N HIS A 18 -17.85 -12.82 8.83
CA HIS A 18 -17.25 -13.76 7.89
C HIS A 18 -16.26 -14.72 8.57
N PHE A 19 -15.40 -14.19 9.43
CA PHE A 19 -14.41 -14.98 10.17
C PHE A 19 -14.96 -15.57 11.47
N ASN A 20 -16.19 -15.21 11.85
CA ASN A 20 -16.80 -15.53 13.14
C ASN A 20 -15.88 -15.18 14.33
N ASP A 21 -15.16 -14.06 14.22
CA ASP A 21 -14.16 -13.57 15.17
C ASP A 21 -14.30 -12.05 15.36
N PRO A 22 -14.19 -11.51 16.59
CA PRO A 22 -14.36 -10.07 16.82
C PRO A 22 -13.21 -9.21 16.27
N LEU A 23 -12.10 -9.82 15.85
CA LEU A 23 -10.85 -9.26 15.32
C LEU A 23 -10.09 -8.36 16.30
N PHE A 24 -10.81 -7.60 17.13
CA PHE A 24 -10.29 -6.72 18.15
C PHE A 24 -11.15 -6.86 19.40
N ILE A 25 -10.50 -7.07 20.53
CA ILE A 25 -11.11 -7.17 21.85
C ILE A 25 -10.64 -6.03 22.75
N ARG A 26 -11.48 -5.62 23.71
CA ARG A 26 -11.12 -4.60 24.70
C ARG A 26 -10.43 -5.27 25.88
N VAL A 27 -9.18 -4.90 26.16
CA VAL A 27 -8.45 -5.31 27.36
C VAL A 27 -8.10 -4.05 28.15
N GLY A 28 -8.78 -3.83 29.27
CA GLY A 28 -8.69 -2.58 30.01
C GLY A 28 -9.13 -1.38 29.15
N ASN A 29 -8.21 -0.44 28.93
CA ASN A 29 -8.47 0.76 28.12
C ASN A 29 -7.97 0.64 26.68
N GLU A 30 -7.49 -0.52 26.26
CA GLU A 30 -6.89 -0.74 24.95
C GLU A 30 -7.72 -1.71 24.10
N MET A 31 -7.74 -1.45 22.79
CA MET A 31 -8.25 -2.40 21.80
C MET A 31 -7.08 -3.22 21.27
N ILE A 32 -7.11 -4.52 21.50
CA ILE A 32 -6.04 -5.45 21.14
C ILE A 32 -6.55 -6.39 20.05
N PRO A 33 -5.77 -6.66 18.99
CA PRO A 33 -6.16 -7.64 17.97
C PRO A 33 -6.23 -9.06 18.56
N THR A 34 -7.17 -9.86 18.06
CA THR A 34 -7.24 -11.30 18.32
C THR A 34 -6.07 -12.01 17.63
N GLU A 35 -5.83 -13.28 18.00
CA GLU A 35 -4.76 -14.06 17.36
C GLU A 35 -5.02 -14.26 15.87
N LEU A 36 -6.28 -14.54 15.50
CA LEU A 36 -6.71 -14.62 14.10
C LEU A 36 -6.42 -13.32 13.33
N ALA A 37 -6.72 -12.16 13.94
CA ALA A 37 -6.46 -10.87 13.30
C ALA A 37 -4.96 -10.63 13.05
N LYS A 38 -4.09 -11.06 13.96
CA LYS A 38 -2.63 -10.97 13.78
C LYS A 38 -2.13 -11.89 12.66
N GLU A 39 -2.65 -13.12 12.58
CA GLU A 39 -2.27 -14.10 11.56
C GLU A 39 -2.69 -13.67 10.16
N ILE A 40 -3.89 -13.10 10.01
CA ILE A 40 -4.44 -12.72 8.71
C ILE A 40 -3.94 -11.35 8.22
N PHE A 41 -3.59 -10.44 9.14
CA PHE A 41 -3.11 -9.10 8.80
C PHE A 41 -2.00 -9.06 7.72
N PRO A 42 -0.89 -9.81 7.81
CA PRO A 42 0.17 -9.76 6.80
C PRO A 42 -0.33 -10.19 5.41
N LEU A 43 -1.21 -11.20 5.34
CA LEU A 43 -1.78 -11.68 4.08
C LEU A 43 -2.67 -10.62 3.42
N ILE A 44 -3.49 -9.93 4.21
CA ILE A 44 -4.34 -8.84 3.71
C ILE A 44 -3.47 -7.66 3.24
N SER A 45 -2.45 -7.30 4.01
CA SER A 45 -1.54 -6.21 3.65
C SER A 45 -0.89 -6.47 2.28
N GLU A 46 -0.36 -7.68 2.08
CA GLU A 46 0.26 -8.07 0.81
C GLU A 46 -0.72 -7.98 -0.37
N VAL A 47 -1.98 -8.40 -0.17
CA VAL A 47 -3.00 -8.32 -1.22
C VAL A 47 -3.35 -6.87 -1.54
N ILE A 48 -3.48 -6.01 -0.52
CA ILE A 48 -3.74 -4.57 -0.72
C ILE A 48 -2.58 -3.95 -1.50
N ASP A 49 -1.33 -4.23 -1.13
CA ASP A 49 -0.14 -3.72 -1.82
C ASP A 49 -0.12 -4.14 -3.29
N LYS A 50 -0.52 -5.39 -3.60
CA LYS A 50 -0.65 -5.88 -4.97
C LYS A 50 -1.78 -5.16 -5.73
N VAL A 51 -2.92 -4.93 -5.10
CA VAL A 51 -4.04 -4.20 -5.72
C VAL A 51 -3.65 -2.74 -5.99
N GLU A 52 -2.96 -2.09 -5.06
CA GLU A 52 -2.40 -0.75 -5.29
C GLU A 52 -1.39 -0.75 -6.42
N SER A 53 -0.51 -1.76 -6.50
CA SER A 53 0.42 -1.91 -7.61
C SER A 53 -0.28 -2.05 -8.96
N ILE A 54 -1.42 -2.75 -9.01
CA ILE A 54 -2.26 -2.88 -10.22
C ILE A 54 -2.95 -1.55 -10.54
N ASN A 55 -3.50 -0.85 -9.55
CA ASN A 55 -4.16 0.45 -9.78
C ASN A 55 -3.17 1.53 -10.23
N ASN A 56 -1.95 1.49 -9.71
CA ASN A 56 -0.83 2.34 -10.12
C ASN A 56 -0.19 1.88 -11.43
N PHE A 57 -0.61 0.73 -11.97
CA PHE A 57 -0.20 0.27 -13.28
C PHE A 57 -0.85 1.13 -14.36
N SER A 58 -0.21 2.26 -14.69
CA SER A 58 -0.62 3.12 -15.79
C SER A 58 -0.20 2.51 -17.12
N VAL A 59 -1.18 2.28 -18.01
CA VAL A 59 -0.93 1.95 -19.44
C VAL A 59 -0.56 3.20 -20.24
N ASN A 60 -0.80 4.40 -19.69
CA ASN A 60 -0.51 5.68 -20.34
C ASN A 60 0.58 6.41 -19.55
N PHE A 61 1.82 6.00 -19.76
CA PHE A 61 2.98 6.80 -19.39
C PHE A 61 3.18 7.87 -20.47
N ASP A 62 2.78 9.10 -20.18
CA ASP A 62 3.19 10.26 -20.96
C ASP A 62 4.40 10.91 -20.27
N PRO A 63 5.60 10.79 -20.84
CA PRO A 63 6.82 11.34 -20.23
C PRO A 63 6.76 12.87 -20.04
N LEU A 64 5.90 13.58 -20.77
CA LEU A 64 5.79 15.04 -20.71
C LEU A 64 4.90 15.55 -19.57
N THR A 65 4.03 14.69 -19.02
CA THR A 65 3.04 15.08 -18.00
C THR A 65 3.09 14.21 -16.73
N SER A 66 4.05 13.29 -16.65
CA SER A 66 4.19 12.37 -15.52
C SER A 66 4.95 13.00 -14.35
N ASP A 67 4.29 13.07 -13.18
CA ASP A 67 4.89 13.45 -11.89
C ASP A 67 5.37 12.24 -11.06
N GLN A 68 5.54 11.07 -11.70
CA GLN A 68 5.86 9.83 -11.01
C GLN A 68 7.31 9.83 -10.48
N LEU A 69 7.49 9.46 -9.21
CA LEU A 69 8.81 9.30 -8.60
C LEU A 69 9.38 7.91 -8.92
N PHE A 70 10.54 7.89 -9.59
CA PHE A 70 11.28 6.67 -9.90
C PHE A 70 12.51 6.54 -9.00
N THR A 71 12.57 5.45 -8.23
CA THR A 71 13.75 5.10 -7.44
C THR A 71 14.63 4.13 -8.23
N ILE A 72 15.84 4.56 -8.58
CA ILE A 72 16.78 3.74 -9.36
C ILE A 72 17.93 3.29 -8.46
N ALA A 73 18.08 1.98 -8.28
CA ALA A 73 19.24 1.41 -7.60
C ALA A 73 20.39 1.23 -8.58
N MET A 74 21.59 1.71 -8.22
CA MET A 74 22.76 1.73 -9.09
C MET A 74 24.05 1.53 -8.29
N THR A 75 25.08 0.97 -8.93
CA THR A 75 26.43 0.87 -8.35
C THR A 75 27.18 2.20 -8.48
N ASP A 76 28.17 2.45 -7.63
CA ASP A 76 28.89 3.74 -7.56
C ASP A 76 29.41 4.24 -8.92
N VAL A 77 29.92 3.32 -9.76
CA VAL A 77 30.44 3.64 -11.09
C VAL A 77 29.31 4.01 -12.06
N SER A 78 28.18 3.33 -11.96
CA SER A 78 27.05 3.53 -12.87
C SER A 78 26.33 4.86 -12.65
N HIS A 79 26.26 5.36 -11.41
CA HIS A 79 25.70 6.68 -11.10
C HIS A 79 26.46 7.81 -11.78
N LEU A 80 27.80 7.76 -11.76
CA LEU A 80 28.66 8.81 -12.34
C LEU A 80 28.54 8.94 -13.86
N VAL A 81 28.28 7.83 -14.55
CA VAL A 81 28.18 7.79 -16.01
C VAL A 81 26.75 8.02 -16.48
N LEU A 82 25.76 7.42 -15.80
CA LEU A 82 24.37 7.43 -16.27
C LEU A 82 23.59 8.68 -15.85
N LEU A 83 23.80 9.24 -14.65
CA LEU A 83 23.02 10.41 -14.23
C LEU A 83 23.19 11.63 -15.14
N PRO A 84 24.41 12.00 -15.60
CA PRO A 84 24.55 13.15 -16.49
C PRO A 84 23.84 12.93 -17.83
N GLN A 85 23.88 11.70 -18.35
CA GLN A 85 23.21 11.36 -19.62
C GLN A 85 21.70 11.36 -19.47
N LEU A 86 21.19 10.78 -18.37
CA LEU A 86 19.76 10.70 -18.09
C LEU A 86 19.16 12.09 -17.84
N THR A 87 19.83 12.94 -17.05
CA THR A 87 19.38 14.32 -16.80
C THR A 87 19.39 15.19 -18.05
N ASN A 88 20.30 14.93 -19.00
CA ASN A 88 20.33 15.63 -20.29
C ASN A 88 19.24 15.13 -21.25
N TYR A 89 18.87 13.85 -21.16
CA TYR A 89 17.78 13.26 -21.96
C TYR A 89 16.38 13.65 -21.46
N LEU A 90 16.24 13.88 -20.15
CA LEU A 90 14.97 14.27 -19.51
C LEU A 90 14.74 15.79 -19.48
N LYS A 91 15.68 16.59 -19.97
CA LYS A 91 15.53 18.04 -20.20
C LYS A 91 14.84 18.32 -21.53
#